data_AF-A0A519QUI3-F1
#
_entry.id   AF-A0A519QUI3-F1
#
_cell.length_a   1.000
_cell.length_b   1.000
_cell.length_c   1.000
_cell.angle_alpha   90.00
_cell.angle_beta   90.00
_cell.angle_gamma   90.00
#
_symmetry.space_group_name_H-M   'P 1'
#
loop_
_entity.id
_entity.type
_entity.pdbx_description
1 polymer ?
#
loop_
_entity_poly.entity_id
_entity_poly.type
_entity_poly.pdbx_seq_one_letter_code
_entity_poly.pdbx_strand_id
1 'polypeptide(L)'
;IIQFKDEKKIIRSTPKFVPAGQSTQMVIGATPETDMEIMYSANEYYKNYDLKRVYYSGYIPISYDTRMPMIGSQPPLLRENRLYQTDWLMRFYGFDVHEILNVKNPHLDVDIDPKLSWALRNMEQFPIDINTADYKMILRVPGIGVGSANKIVQARKFGKLRSDQLKKIGIAYNRAKYFIRCADSVFQLNTPEAFTVKNLILSESNSKYLKVPQNQLSLF
;
A
#
# COMPACT_ATOMS: atom_id res chain seq x y z
N ILE A 1 -13.50 -3.16 24.03
CA ILE A 1 -13.05 -3.40 25.42
C ILE A 1 -13.07 -2.06 26.16
N ILE A 2 -13.96 -1.85 27.15
CA ILE A 2 -14.01 -0.58 27.90
C ILE A 2 -14.07 -0.88 29.40
N GLN A 3 -12.92 -1.19 29.98
CA GLN A 3 -12.80 -1.59 31.38
C GLN A 3 -13.20 -0.48 32.37
N PHE A 4 -13.13 0.80 31.97
CA PHE A 4 -13.39 1.93 32.87
C PHE A 4 -14.51 2.89 32.42
N LYS A 5 -15.50 2.42 31.67
CA LYS A 5 -16.56 3.31 31.11
C LYS A 5 -17.38 3.97 32.21
N ASP A 6 -17.67 3.22 33.27
CA ASP A 6 -18.54 3.66 34.35
C ASP A 6 -17.77 4.42 35.44
N GLU A 7 -16.54 4.02 35.78
CA GLU A 7 -15.73 4.81 36.72
C GLU A 7 -15.39 6.19 36.14
N LYS A 8 -15.20 6.32 34.82
CA LYS A 8 -14.93 7.61 34.18
C LYS A 8 -16.06 8.63 34.32
N LYS A 9 -17.30 8.18 34.58
CA LYS A 9 -18.45 9.07 34.84
C LYS A 9 -18.41 9.66 36.26
N ILE A 10 -17.73 9.00 37.19
CA ILE A 10 -17.79 9.28 38.63
C ILE A 10 -16.44 9.84 39.13
N ILE A 11 -15.32 9.30 38.64
CA ILE A 11 -13.97 9.56 39.12
C ILE A 11 -13.18 10.36 38.06
N ARG A 12 -12.85 11.60 38.39
CA ARG A 12 -12.14 12.54 37.50
C ARG A 12 -10.72 12.07 37.13
N SER A 13 -10.09 11.27 37.99
CA SER A 13 -8.73 10.71 37.83
C SER A 13 -8.69 9.26 37.32
N THR A 14 -9.76 8.79 36.67
CA THR A 14 -9.80 7.41 36.14
C THR A 14 -8.65 7.19 35.14
N PRO A 15 -7.81 6.15 35.34
CA PRO A 15 -6.69 5.87 34.45
C PRO A 15 -7.19 5.54 33.03
N LYS A 16 -6.42 5.97 32.03
CA LYS A 16 -6.73 5.63 30.63
C LYS A 16 -6.44 4.15 30.40
N PHE A 17 -7.45 3.38 30.01
CA PHE A 17 -7.24 1.99 29.56
C PHE A 17 -6.41 2.00 28.27
N VAL A 18 -5.21 1.41 28.32
CA VAL A 18 -4.25 1.26 27.21
C VAL A 18 -4.06 2.58 26.42
N PRO A 19 -3.40 3.61 26.99
CA PRO A 19 -3.30 4.92 26.37
C PRO A 19 -2.54 4.93 25.04
N ALA A 20 -1.62 3.98 24.84
CA ALA A 20 -0.89 3.77 23.59
C ALA A 20 -1.68 2.93 22.55
N GLY A 21 -2.84 2.39 22.96
CA GLY A 21 -3.67 1.46 22.20
C GLY A 21 -3.09 0.04 22.11
N GLN A 22 -3.85 -0.86 21.50
CA GLN A 22 -3.52 -2.28 21.40
C GLN A 22 -2.91 -2.61 20.03
N SER A 23 -2.06 -3.63 19.99
CA SER A 23 -1.48 -4.17 18.76
C SER A 23 -1.56 -5.68 18.75
N THR A 24 -1.48 -6.26 17.55
CA THR A 24 -1.39 -7.70 17.34
C THR A 24 -0.29 -8.03 16.34
N GLN A 25 0.11 -9.30 16.27
CA GLN A 25 1.08 -9.80 15.30
C GLN A 25 0.52 -11.04 14.59
N MET A 26 0.63 -11.03 13.27
CA MET A 26 0.27 -12.13 12.38
C MET A 26 1.53 -12.76 11.80
N VAL A 27 1.66 -14.08 11.95
CA VAL A 27 2.72 -14.86 11.33
C VAL A 27 2.24 -15.30 9.94
N ILE A 28 3.00 -14.95 8.89
CA ILE A 28 2.59 -15.17 7.50
C ILE A 28 3.45 -16.25 6.83
N GLY A 29 2.88 -16.99 5.89
CA GLY A 29 3.56 -18.02 5.11
C GLY A 29 3.75 -19.34 5.86
N ALA A 30 3.13 -19.50 7.04
CA ALA A 30 3.09 -20.76 7.76
C ALA A 30 2.01 -21.70 7.19
N THR A 31 0.95 -21.13 6.62
CA THR A 31 -0.18 -21.81 6.01
C THR A 31 -0.34 -21.38 4.54
N PRO A 32 -1.22 -22.01 3.74
CA PRO A 32 -1.49 -21.56 2.37
C PRO A 32 -2.47 -20.37 2.35
N GLU A 33 -2.33 -19.40 3.25
CA GLU A 33 -3.23 -18.24 3.30
C GLU A 33 -2.94 -17.26 2.16
N THR A 34 -4.00 -16.63 1.65
CA THR A 34 -3.93 -15.55 0.66
C THR A 34 -3.65 -14.20 1.33
N ASP A 35 -3.14 -13.23 0.56
CA ASP A 35 -2.94 -11.88 1.09
C ASP A 35 -4.28 -11.19 1.38
N MET A 36 -5.31 -11.53 0.60
CA MET A 36 -6.70 -11.12 0.84
C MET A 36 -7.17 -11.53 2.24
N GLU A 37 -7.02 -12.79 2.63
CA GLU A 37 -7.42 -13.28 3.96
C GLU A 37 -6.67 -12.58 5.08
N ILE A 38 -5.36 -12.37 4.92
CA ILE A 38 -4.52 -11.65 5.89
C ILE A 38 -5.02 -10.21 6.05
N MET A 39 -5.16 -9.47 4.94
CA MET A 39 -5.49 -8.05 5.00
C MET A 39 -6.94 -7.80 5.40
N TYR A 40 -7.86 -8.71 5.07
CA TYR A 40 -9.25 -8.64 5.53
C TYR A 40 -9.31 -8.87 7.04
N SER A 41 -8.57 -9.84 7.56
CA SER A 41 -8.45 -10.06 9.00
C SER A 41 -7.87 -8.83 9.71
N ALA A 42 -6.81 -8.22 9.15
CA ALA A 42 -6.25 -6.99 9.69
C ALA A 42 -7.26 -5.82 9.68
N ASN A 43 -8.04 -5.67 8.60
CA ASN A 43 -9.11 -4.67 8.52
C ASN A 43 -10.18 -4.87 9.60
N GLU A 44 -10.61 -6.10 9.84
CA GLU A 44 -11.55 -6.44 10.90
C GLU A 44 -10.94 -6.19 12.29
N TYR A 45 -9.64 -6.44 12.48
CA TYR A 45 -8.97 -6.11 13.74
C TYR A 45 -8.98 -4.61 14.03
N TYR A 46 -8.75 -3.78 13.01
CA TYR A 46 -8.86 -2.33 13.16
C TYR A 46 -10.28 -1.89 13.50
N LYS A 47 -11.30 -2.44 12.81
CA LYS A 47 -12.70 -2.04 12.99
C LYS A 47 -13.31 -2.53 14.31
N ASN A 48 -13.11 -3.79 14.64
CA ASN A 48 -13.83 -4.45 15.74
C ASN A 48 -13.12 -4.32 17.09
N TYR A 49 -11.79 -4.12 17.07
CA TYR A 49 -10.97 -4.09 18.29
C TYR A 49 -10.23 -2.76 18.51
N ASP A 50 -10.40 -1.75 17.64
CA ASP A 50 -9.69 -0.45 17.71
C ASP A 50 -8.18 -0.60 17.89
N LEU A 51 -7.59 -1.59 17.21
CA LEU A 51 -6.15 -1.79 17.24
C LEU A 51 -5.44 -0.58 16.62
N LYS A 52 -4.29 -0.20 17.17
CA LYS A 52 -3.44 0.85 16.59
C LYS A 52 -2.50 0.33 15.53
N ARG A 53 -2.17 -0.97 15.56
CA ARG A 53 -1.26 -1.58 14.60
C ARG A 53 -1.41 -3.10 14.54
N VAL A 54 -1.32 -3.63 13.34
CA VAL A 54 -1.05 -5.05 13.05
C VAL A 54 0.40 -5.16 12.59
N TYR A 55 1.14 -6.10 13.17
CA TYR A 55 2.48 -6.47 12.72
C TYR A 55 2.42 -7.75 11.91
N TYR A 56 3.22 -7.82 10.85
CA TYR A 56 3.37 -9.00 10.01
C TYR A 56 4.81 -9.49 10.15
N SER A 57 4.98 -10.80 10.27
CA SER A 57 6.29 -11.44 10.31
C SER A 57 6.26 -12.74 9.53
N GLY A 58 7.19 -12.92 8.61
CA GLY A 58 7.38 -14.20 7.90
C GLY A 58 7.64 -15.35 8.86
N TYR A 59 6.98 -16.48 8.65
CA TYR A 59 7.24 -17.72 9.37
C TYR A 59 8.67 -18.19 9.12
N ILE A 60 9.37 -18.57 10.19
CA ILE A 60 10.68 -19.18 10.14
C ILE A 60 10.49 -20.67 10.48
N PRO A 61 10.78 -21.59 9.55
CA PRO A 61 10.55 -23.01 9.79
C PRO A 61 11.48 -23.57 10.87
N ILE A 62 10.87 -24.20 11.87
CA ILE A 62 11.57 -24.87 12.99
C ILE A 62 11.11 -26.32 13.20
N SER A 63 10.16 -26.80 12.38
CA SER A 63 9.51 -28.10 12.53
C SER A 63 9.72 -28.96 11.27
N TYR A 64 9.70 -30.28 11.47
CA TYR A 64 9.72 -31.28 10.39
C TYR A 64 8.30 -31.71 9.95
N ASP A 65 7.25 -31.04 10.45
CA ASP A 65 5.87 -31.28 10.03
C ASP A 65 5.68 -30.95 8.54
N THR A 66 5.20 -31.91 7.76
CA THR A 66 5.05 -31.79 6.31
C THR A 66 3.94 -30.82 5.88
N ARG A 67 3.08 -30.39 6.80
CA ARG A 67 2.04 -29.37 6.54
C ARG A 67 2.59 -27.95 6.57
N MET A 68 3.81 -27.76 7.09
CA MET A 68 4.47 -26.47 7.22
C MET A 68 5.60 -26.35 6.20
N PRO A 69 6.06 -25.13 5.87
CA PRO A 69 7.25 -24.96 5.05
C PRO A 69 8.46 -25.69 5.65
N MET A 70 9.30 -26.25 4.78
CA MET A 70 10.46 -27.05 5.19
C MET A 70 11.56 -26.19 5.82
N ILE A 71 12.29 -26.77 6.78
CA ILE A 71 13.51 -26.17 7.35
C ILE A 71 14.49 -25.84 6.22
N GLY A 72 14.92 -24.57 6.19
CA GLY A 72 15.77 -24.01 5.14
C GLY A 72 15.02 -23.19 4.09
N SER A 73 13.68 -23.21 4.05
CA SER A 73 12.92 -22.29 3.18
C SER A 73 13.09 -20.85 3.66
N GLN A 74 13.36 -19.92 2.73
CA GLN A 74 13.52 -18.50 3.08
C GLN A 74 12.16 -17.88 3.48
N PRO A 75 12.12 -17.07 4.56
CA PRO A 75 10.92 -16.32 4.90
C PRO A 75 10.49 -15.38 3.76
N PRO A 76 9.19 -15.16 3.56
CA PRO A 76 8.68 -14.40 2.42
C PRO A 76 8.82 -12.88 2.65
N LEU A 77 10.05 -12.36 2.73
CA LEU A 77 10.36 -10.97 3.08
C LEU A 77 9.67 -9.94 2.16
N LEU A 78 9.63 -10.22 0.85
CA LEU A 78 8.96 -9.32 -0.10
C LEU A 78 7.45 -9.27 0.15
N ARG A 79 6.82 -10.43 0.43
CA ARG A 79 5.41 -10.52 0.79
C ARG A 79 5.10 -9.74 2.06
N GLU A 80 5.93 -9.89 3.10
CA GLU A 80 5.82 -9.13 4.35
C GLU A 80 5.83 -7.62 4.09
N ASN A 81 6.78 -7.15 3.27
CA ASN A 81 6.87 -5.74 2.87
C ASN A 81 5.61 -5.26 2.14
N ARG A 82 5.02 -6.09 1.26
CA ARG A 82 3.77 -5.75 0.55
C ARG A 82 2.58 -5.65 1.49
N LEU A 83 2.49 -6.51 2.50
CA LEU A 83 1.43 -6.42 3.52
C LEU A 83 1.55 -5.13 4.33
N TYR A 84 2.76 -4.75 4.77
CA TYR A 84 2.97 -3.47 5.45
C TYR A 84 2.65 -2.27 4.56
N GLN A 85 2.97 -2.33 3.27
CA GLN A 85 2.61 -1.27 2.32
C GLN A 85 1.08 -1.16 2.17
N THR A 86 0.38 -2.28 2.08
CA THR A 86 -1.09 -2.32 2.00
C THR A 86 -1.74 -1.77 3.28
N ASP A 87 -1.26 -2.19 4.46
CA ASP A 87 -1.70 -1.67 5.76
C ASP A 87 -1.57 -0.15 5.84
N TRP A 88 -0.44 0.38 5.35
CA TRP A 88 -0.19 1.82 5.30
C TRP A 88 -1.18 2.54 4.37
N LEU A 89 -1.51 1.96 3.21
CA LEU A 89 -2.51 2.51 2.29
C LEU A 89 -3.89 2.57 2.93
N MET A 90 -4.30 1.53 3.64
CA MET A 90 -5.59 1.50 4.34
C MET A 90 -5.66 2.62 5.39
N ARG A 91 -4.62 2.74 6.22
CA ARG A 91 -4.62 3.66 7.38
C ARG A 91 -4.43 5.12 7.03
N PHE A 92 -3.58 5.42 6.04
CA PHE A 92 -3.13 6.80 5.78
C PHE A 92 -3.57 7.34 4.43
N TYR A 93 -3.94 6.48 3.48
CA TYR A 93 -4.43 6.90 2.17
C TYR A 93 -5.94 6.67 1.99
N GLY A 94 -6.60 6.05 2.97
CA GLY A 94 -8.04 5.77 2.92
C GLY A 94 -8.38 4.69 1.89
N PHE A 95 -7.47 3.74 1.67
CA PHE A 95 -7.79 2.59 0.84
C PHE A 95 -8.78 1.66 1.53
N ASP A 96 -9.80 1.22 0.80
CA ASP A 96 -10.61 0.08 1.21
C ASP A 96 -9.88 -1.22 0.85
N VAL A 97 -9.83 -2.17 1.77
CA VAL A 97 -9.09 -3.42 1.52
C VAL A 97 -9.61 -4.19 0.30
N HIS A 98 -10.91 -4.09 -0.01
CA HIS A 98 -11.56 -4.79 -1.13
C HIS A 98 -11.18 -4.20 -2.49
N GLU A 99 -10.70 -2.96 -2.53
CA GLU A 99 -10.22 -2.35 -3.78
C GLU A 99 -8.80 -2.82 -4.13
N ILE A 100 -8.00 -3.17 -3.11
CA ILE A 100 -6.63 -3.70 -3.29
C ILE A 100 -6.65 -5.21 -3.50
N LEU A 101 -7.43 -5.95 -2.71
CA LEU A 101 -7.46 -7.41 -2.73
C LEU A 101 -8.91 -7.90 -2.86
N ASN A 102 -9.15 -8.82 -3.78
CA ASN A 102 -10.47 -9.38 -4.05
C ASN A 102 -10.34 -10.77 -4.67
N VAL A 103 -11.46 -11.44 -4.91
CA VAL A 103 -11.48 -12.82 -5.47
C VAL A 103 -10.71 -12.93 -6.79
N LYS A 104 -10.70 -11.87 -7.63
CA LYS A 104 -9.93 -11.87 -8.89
C LYS A 104 -8.44 -11.61 -8.68
N ASN A 105 -8.07 -10.96 -7.58
CA ASN A 105 -6.71 -10.61 -7.23
C ASN A 105 -6.44 -10.86 -5.73
N PRO A 106 -6.34 -12.14 -5.32
CA PRO A 106 -6.23 -12.49 -3.90
C PRO A 106 -4.81 -12.35 -3.33
N HIS A 107 -3.82 -12.13 -4.20
CA HIS A 107 -2.40 -11.99 -3.84
C HIS A 107 -1.84 -10.64 -4.28
N LEU A 108 -0.89 -10.11 -3.51
CA LEU A 108 -0.14 -8.90 -3.81
C LEU A 108 1.00 -9.21 -4.80
N ASP A 109 1.23 -8.28 -5.73
CA ASP A 109 2.33 -8.39 -6.69
C ASP A 109 3.68 -8.21 -5.97
N VAL A 110 4.62 -9.10 -6.27
CA VAL A 110 5.94 -9.13 -5.63
C VAL A 110 6.85 -8.06 -6.23
N ASP A 111 6.69 -7.74 -7.51
CA ASP A 111 7.57 -6.83 -8.27
C ASP A 111 7.23 -5.36 -8.02
N ILE A 112 5.94 -5.06 -7.85
CA ILE A 112 5.43 -3.70 -7.70
C ILE A 112 4.67 -3.49 -6.40
N ASP A 113 4.69 -2.27 -5.87
CA ASP A 113 3.96 -1.96 -4.65
C ASP A 113 2.44 -1.98 -4.87
N PRO A 114 1.64 -2.17 -3.79
CA PRO A 114 0.19 -2.31 -3.89
C PRO A 114 -0.50 -1.08 -4.49
N LYS A 115 0.07 0.13 -4.32
CA LYS A 115 -0.50 1.36 -4.86
C LYS A 115 -0.33 1.43 -6.38
N LEU A 116 0.85 1.07 -6.87
CA LEU A 116 1.10 0.94 -8.31
C LEU A 116 0.28 -0.20 -8.90
N SER A 117 0.23 -1.36 -8.26
CA SER A 117 -0.59 -2.50 -8.70
C SER A 117 -2.07 -2.11 -8.83
N TRP A 118 -2.61 -1.42 -7.83
CA TRP A 118 -3.97 -0.89 -7.89
C TRP A 118 -4.15 0.06 -9.07
N ALA A 119 -3.25 1.04 -9.25
CA ALA A 119 -3.40 2.04 -10.31
C ALA A 119 -3.35 1.42 -11.71
N LEU A 120 -2.48 0.42 -11.92
CA LEU A 120 -2.37 -0.30 -13.19
C LEU A 120 -3.61 -1.14 -13.52
N ARG A 121 -4.31 -1.66 -12.50
CA ARG A 121 -5.59 -2.35 -12.71
C ARG A 121 -6.77 -1.40 -12.93
N ASN A 122 -6.61 -0.13 -12.56
CA ASN A 122 -7.64 0.91 -12.64
C ASN A 122 -7.22 2.03 -13.62
N MET A 123 -6.60 1.66 -14.74
CA MET A 123 -6.08 2.61 -15.73
C MET A 123 -7.17 3.47 -16.36
N GLU A 124 -8.43 3.03 -16.33
CA GLU A 124 -9.59 3.82 -16.76
C GLU A 124 -9.81 5.10 -15.94
N GLN A 125 -9.29 5.15 -14.70
CA GLN A 125 -9.35 6.34 -13.85
C GLN A 125 -8.19 7.30 -14.11
N PHE A 126 -7.24 6.93 -14.96
CA PHE A 126 -6.02 7.68 -15.23
C PHE A 126 -5.90 8.06 -16.71
N PRO A 127 -5.19 9.16 -17.01
CA PRO A 127 -4.56 10.09 -16.08
C PRO A 127 -5.55 11.12 -15.51
N ILE A 128 -5.33 11.55 -14.26
CA ILE A 128 -6.14 12.60 -13.62
C ILE A 128 -5.53 13.99 -13.82
N ASP A 129 -6.33 15.03 -13.99
CA ASP A 129 -5.82 16.40 -13.95
C ASP A 129 -5.55 16.84 -12.51
N ILE A 130 -4.29 17.08 -12.18
CA ILE A 130 -3.85 17.45 -10.83
C ILE A 130 -4.45 18.77 -10.34
N ASN A 131 -4.85 19.64 -11.27
CA ASN A 131 -5.40 20.96 -10.96
C ASN A 131 -6.86 20.91 -10.56
N THR A 132 -7.57 19.83 -10.86
CA THR A 132 -9.02 19.72 -10.66
C THR A 132 -9.40 18.50 -9.84
N ALA A 133 -8.65 17.39 -9.94
CA ALA A 133 -8.97 16.13 -9.27
C ALA A 133 -9.13 16.24 -7.75
N ASP A 134 -10.00 15.42 -7.18
CA ASP A 134 -10.20 15.41 -5.73
C ASP A 134 -8.95 14.93 -4.98
N TYR A 135 -8.81 15.41 -3.74
CA TYR A 135 -7.71 15.01 -2.85
C TYR A 135 -7.59 13.47 -2.74
N LYS A 136 -8.72 12.77 -2.60
CA LYS A 136 -8.76 11.31 -2.53
C LYS A 136 -8.20 10.67 -3.79
N MET A 137 -8.50 11.21 -4.96
CA MET A 137 -7.99 10.67 -6.23
C MET A 137 -6.49 10.97 -6.41
N ILE A 138 -6.03 12.14 -5.99
CA ILE A 138 -4.60 12.48 -5.94
C ILE A 138 -3.84 11.49 -5.02
N LEU A 139 -4.45 11.11 -3.90
CA LEU A 139 -3.90 10.08 -3.01
C LEU A 139 -3.80 8.69 -3.66
N ARG A 140 -4.52 8.41 -4.76
CA ARG A 140 -4.39 7.13 -5.49
C ARG A 140 -3.18 7.08 -6.42
N VAL A 141 -2.64 8.24 -6.82
CA VAL A 141 -1.55 8.33 -7.80
C VAL A 141 -0.25 7.72 -7.25
N PRO A 142 0.34 6.71 -7.94
CA PRO A 142 1.66 6.21 -7.61
C PRO A 142 2.73 7.32 -7.66
N GLY A 143 3.55 7.41 -6.62
CA GLY A 143 4.58 8.46 -6.51
C GLY A 143 4.12 9.77 -5.86
N ILE A 144 2.85 9.90 -5.50
CA ILE A 144 2.35 11.02 -4.68
C ILE A 144 2.04 10.52 -3.27
N GLY A 145 2.70 11.09 -2.26
CA GLY A 145 2.45 10.80 -0.85
C GLY A 145 1.42 11.74 -0.21
N VAL A 146 0.95 11.42 1.00
CA VAL A 146 -0.07 12.22 1.73
C VAL A 146 0.32 13.69 1.86
N GLY A 147 1.57 13.95 2.27
CA GLY A 147 2.09 15.32 2.40
C GLY A 147 2.14 16.05 1.06
N SER A 148 2.58 15.38 -0.01
CA SER A 148 2.63 15.96 -1.35
C SER A 148 1.24 16.20 -1.93
N ALA A 149 0.29 15.29 -1.71
CA ALA A 149 -1.12 15.46 -2.10
C ALA A 149 -1.73 16.70 -1.44
N ASN A 150 -1.47 16.91 -0.15
CA ASN A 150 -1.90 18.12 0.56
C ASN A 150 -1.28 19.38 -0.05
N LYS A 151 0.03 19.37 -0.28
CA LYS A 151 0.74 20.50 -0.92
C LYS A 151 0.15 20.82 -2.30
N ILE A 152 -0.15 19.80 -3.11
CA ILE A 152 -0.77 19.97 -4.43
C ILE A 152 -2.13 20.67 -4.32
N VAL A 153 -3.02 20.19 -3.44
CA VAL A 153 -4.36 20.78 -3.27
C VAL A 153 -4.29 22.21 -2.74
N GLN A 154 -3.31 22.55 -1.90
CA GLN A 154 -3.11 23.93 -1.46
C GLN A 154 -2.50 24.80 -2.55
N ALA A 155 -1.47 24.31 -3.24
CA ALA A 155 -0.72 25.08 -4.22
C ALA A 155 -1.58 25.44 -5.45
N ARG A 156 -2.46 24.53 -5.90
CA ARG A 156 -3.33 24.79 -7.07
C ARG A 156 -4.35 25.93 -6.86
N LYS A 157 -4.57 26.37 -5.62
CA LYS A 157 -5.38 27.56 -5.31
C LYS A 157 -4.72 28.86 -5.75
N PHE A 158 -3.39 28.87 -5.87
CA PHE A 158 -2.60 30.05 -6.24
C PHE A 158 -2.19 30.06 -7.73
N GLY A 159 -2.64 29.08 -8.51
CA GLY A 159 -2.35 28.98 -9.93
C GLY A 159 -2.32 27.53 -10.41
N LYS A 160 -2.38 27.33 -11.73
CA LYS A 160 -2.30 25.99 -12.30
C LYS A 160 -0.89 25.42 -12.12
N LEU A 161 -0.81 24.22 -11.56
CA LEU A 161 0.41 23.48 -11.35
C LEU A 161 0.96 22.91 -12.65
N ARG A 162 2.27 23.07 -12.82
CA ARG A 162 3.09 22.55 -13.93
C ARG A 162 4.04 21.46 -13.45
N SER A 163 4.63 20.73 -14.39
CA SER A 163 5.54 19.61 -14.11
C SER A 163 6.74 19.99 -13.22
N ASP A 164 7.31 21.18 -13.39
CA ASP A 164 8.45 21.68 -12.60
C ASP A 164 8.05 21.94 -11.13
N GLN A 165 6.86 22.49 -10.91
CA GLN A 165 6.33 22.76 -9.58
C GLN A 165 6.01 21.46 -8.84
N LEU A 166 5.47 20.46 -9.54
CA LEU A 166 5.24 19.13 -8.95
C LEU A 166 6.55 18.47 -8.49
N LYS A 167 7.63 18.57 -9.27
CA LYS A 167 8.96 18.11 -8.87
C LYS A 167 9.46 18.85 -7.61
N LYS A 168 9.30 20.18 -7.56
CA LYS A 168 9.66 21.01 -6.38
C LYS A 168 8.84 20.68 -5.13
N ILE A 169 7.58 20.29 -5.28
CA ILE A 169 6.73 19.80 -4.17
C ILE A 169 7.32 18.50 -3.56
N GLY A 170 8.08 17.74 -4.35
CA GLY A 170 8.74 16.51 -3.93
C GLY A 170 7.93 15.24 -4.24
N ILE A 171 7.11 15.24 -5.30
CA ILE A 171 6.54 13.97 -5.78
C ILE A 171 7.60 13.14 -6.52
N ALA A 172 7.45 11.82 -6.52
CA ALA A 172 8.23 10.95 -7.38
C ALA A 172 7.72 11.06 -8.83
N TYR A 173 8.07 12.18 -9.49
CA TYR A 173 7.52 12.58 -10.78
C TYR A 173 7.70 11.52 -11.86
N ASN A 174 8.85 10.84 -11.90
CA ASN A 174 9.11 9.77 -12.87
C ASN A 174 8.09 8.63 -12.81
N ARG A 175 7.49 8.38 -11.64
CA ARG A 175 6.41 7.40 -11.47
C ARG A 175 5.04 8.04 -11.69
N ALA A 176 4.82 9.22 -11.15
CA ALA A 176 3.52 9.89 -11.19
C ALA A 176 3.13 10.36 -12.61
N LYS A 177 4.11 10.67 -13.49
CA LYS A 177 3.88 11.20 -14.85
C LYS A 177 2.97 10.34 -15.73
N TYR A 178 2.88 9.03 -15.46
CA TYR A 178 2.02 8.11 -16.20
C TYR A 178 0.55 8.16 -15.77
N PHE A 179 0.25 8.80 -14.64
CA PHE A 179 -1.06 8.78 -13.99
C PHE A 179 -1.65 10.19 -13.84
N ILE A 180 -0.94 11.25 -14.24
CA ILE A 180 -1.38 12.64 -14.04
C ILE A 180 -1.24 13.49 -15.30
N ARG A 181 -2.10 14.50 -15.39
CA ARG A 181 -1.96 15.65 -16.29
C ARG A 181 -1.76 16.91 -15.44
N CYS A 182 -0.99 17.84 -15.95
CA CYS A 182 -0.74 19.16 -15.40
C CYS A 182 -0.78 20.20 -16.52
N ALA A 183 -0.61 21.49 -16.20
CA ALA A 183 -0.91 22.56 -17.14
C ALA A 183 -0.03 22.59 -18.40
N ASP A 184 1.17 21.98 -18.33
CA ASP A 184 2.11 21.80 -19.44
C ASP A 184 2.15 20.37 -19.98
N SER A 185 1.20 19.50 -19.58
CA SER A 185 1.10 18.15 -20.14
C SER A 185 0.66 18.18 -21.60
N VAL A 186 1.44 17.53 -22.46
CA VAL A 186 1.09 17.32 -23.86
C VAL A 186 -0.15 16.42 -23.95
N PHE A 187 -1.06 16.73 -24.86
CA PHE A 187 -2.21 15.87 -25.15
C PHE A 187 -1.72 14.55 -25.76
N GLN A 188 -2.03 13.42 -25.13
CA GLN A 188 -1.73 12.09 -25.67
C GLN A 188 -3.00 11.52 -26.31
N LEU A 189 -2.89 11.09 -27.56
CA LEU A 189 -3.99 10.48 -28.31
C LEU A 189 -4.31 9.06 -27.81
N ASN A 190 -3.27 8.33 -27.37
CA ASN A 190 -3.40 6.96 -26.88
C ASN A 190 -2.93 6.88 -25.43
N THR A 191 -3.79 6.34 -24.56
CA THR A 191 -3.43 5.99 -23.20
C THR A 191 -2.58 4.71 -23.22
N PRO A 192 -1.36 4.71 -22.66
CA PRO A 192 -0.51 3.53 -22.67
C PRO A 192 -1.14 2.39 -21.88
N GLU A 193 -1.00 1.16 -22.38
CA GLU A 193 -1.51 -0.03 -21.69
C GLU A 193 -0.80 -0.23 -20.35
N ALA A 194 -1.53 -0.81 -19.38
CA ALA A 194 -1.02 -1.06 -18.03
C ALA A 194 0.31 -1.84 -18.02
N PHE A 195 0.45 -2.84 -18.89
CA PHE A 195 1.67 -3.64 -19.02
C PHE A 195 2.87 -2.80 -19.45
N THR A 196 2.69 -1.94 -20.45
CA THR A 196 3.74 -1.02 -20.93
C THR A 196 4.15 -0.05 -19.83
N VAL A 197 3.20 0.52 -19.10
CA VAL A 197 3.48 1.43 -17.97
C VAL A 197 4.25 0.71 -16.86
N LYS A 198 3.88 -0.54 -16.52
CA LYS A 198 4.60 -1.37 -15.54
C LYS A 198 6.08 -1.53 -15.93
N ASN A 199 6.34 -1.92 -17.17
CA ASN A 199 7.71 -2.16 -17.66
C ASN A 199 8.54 -0.88 -17.71
N LEU A 200 7.96 0.24 -18.13
CA LEU A 200 8.64 1.54 -18.12
C LEU A 200 9.05 1.93 -16.69
N ILE A 201 8.13 1.83 -15.73
CA ILE A 201 8.42 2.16 -14.33
C ILE A 201 9.49 1.23 -13.74
N LEU A 202 9.43 -0.07 -14.03
CA LEU A 202 10.41 -1.03 -13.55
C LEU A 202 11.80 -0.78 -14.17
N SER A 203 11.87 -0.43 -15.45
CA SER A 203 13.13 -0.13 -16.14
C SER A 203 13.81 1.14 -15.60
N GLU A 204 13.04 2.15 -15.19
CA GLU A 204 13.56 3.36 -14.54
C GLU A 204 13.91 3.15 -13.05
N SER A 205 13.48 2.03 -12.44
CA SER A 205 13.63 1.76 -11.01
C SER A 205 14.86 0.89 -10.70
N ASN A 206 15.87 1.48 -10.06
CA ASN A 206 17.00 0.73 -9.50
C ASN A 206 16.60 0.04 -8.18
N SER A 207 16.04 -1.18 -8.24
CA SER A 207 15.72 -1.94 -7.03
C SER A 207 16.92 -2.73 -6.51
N LYS A 208 17.21 -2.61 -5.21
CA LYS A 208 18.21 -3.44 -4.52
C LYS A 208 17.81 -4.93 -4.46
N TYR A 209 16.51 -5.23 -4.56
CA TYR A 209 15.95 -6.59 -4.42
C TYR A 209 15.87 -7.36 -5.75
N LEU A 210 15.98 -6.68 -6.90
CA LEU A 210 16.12 -7.34 -8.21
C LEU A 210 17.44 -8.11 -8.36
N LYS A 211 18.40 -7.89 -7.44
CA LYS A 211 19.70 -8.58 -7.40
C LYS A 211 19.68 -9.89 -6.62
N VAL A 212 18.55 -10.28 -6.02
CA VAL A 212 18.43 -11.61 -5.42
C VAL A 212 17.96 -12.54 -6.54
N PRO A 213 18.84 -13.36 -7.16
CA PRO A 213 18.35 -14.40 -8.05
C PRO A 213 17.42 -15.27 -7.22
N GLN A 214 16.14 -15.34 -7.62
CA GLN A 214 15.34 -16.49 -7.26
C GLN A 214 16.11 -17.69 -7.81
N ASN A 215 16.75 -18.47 -6.94
CA ASN A 215 17.13 -19.84 -7.24
C ASN A 215 15.84 -20.65 -7.41
N GLN A 216 15.01 -20.28 -8.38
CA GLN A 216 13.98 -21.13 -8.91
C GLN A 216 14.70 -21.95 -9.97
N LEU A 217 15.19 -23.11 -9.55
CA LEU A 217 15.61 -24.15 -10.47
C LEU A 217 14.40 -24.40 -11.38
N SER A 218 14.49 -23.94 -12.63
CA SER A 218 13.61 -24.39 -13.68
C SER A 218 13.94 -25.86 -13.92
N LEU A 219 13.20 -26.75 -13.28
CA LEU A 219 13.20 -28.16 -13.64
C LEU A 219 12.30 -28.29 -14.87
N PHE A 220 12.92 -28.27 -16.05
CA PHE A 220 12.48 -29.07 -17.19
C PHE A 220 13.27 -30.37 -17.17
#